data_AF-A0A920MAY5-F1
#
_entry.id   AF-A0A920MAY5-F1
#
_cell.length_a   1.000
_cell.length_b   1.000
_cell.length_c   1.000
_cell.angle_alpha   90.00
_cell.angle_beta   90.00
_cell.angle_gamma   90.00
#
_symmetry.space_group_name_H-M   'P 1'
#
loop_
_entity.id
_entity.type
_entity.pdbx_description
1 polymer ?
#
loop_
_entity_poly.entity_id
_entity_poly.type
_entity_poly.pdbx_seq_one_letter_code
_entity_poly.pdbx_strand_id
1 'polypeptide(L)'
;MAPPSNYLGPHFLFKSEDSKNLKILKHIPASVFNYISLDPKIHTKEYDPSVPPSLVRAIRCFFISDAIKHLRNIFEKSDSSMMINISRFTKVQNNIKVSIKDEVEDIKAAIRTYSGLGVNKSKEGLKNLEETFNQEYPHINFSWEEVLSAMKHTYKRMDIREINRPLQMCSITKIEKILLHHLCYRRLLLIKRSYFKRTDNFIHIRNSLMYDTLLQMGRWFGYREGYQDICKVWMTDKMSDDYSQSLIL
;
A
#
# COMPACT_ATOMS: atom_id res chain seq x y z
N MET A 1 -1.82 28.44 0.67
CA MET A 1 -0.48 28.13 0.13
C MET A 1 -0.64 27.12 -0.98
N ALA A 2 -0.14 27.42 -2.18
CA ALA A 2 -0.13 26.44 -3.27
C ALA A 2 0.74 25.23 -2.88
N PRO A 3 0.36 24.00 -3.27
CA PRO A 3 1.20 22.84 -3.03
C PRO A 3 2.54 22.99 -3.77
N PRO A 4 3.63 22.36 -3.29
CA PRO A 4 4.92 22.39 -3.97
C PRO A 4 4.81 21.81 -5.38
N SER A 5 5.64 22.27 -6.32
CA SER A 5 5.54 21.95 -7.75
C SER A 5 5.65 20.46 -8.10
N ASN A 6 6.24 19.66 -7.21
CA ASN A 6 6.36 18.21 -7.34
C ASN A 6 5.26 17.42 -6.61
N TYR A 7 4.21 18.10 -6.14
CA TYR A 7 3.09 17.48 -5.44
C TYR A 7 2.12 16.80 -6.39
N LEU A 8 1.99 15.48 -6.25
CA LEU A 8 0.97 14.70 -6.95
C LEU A 8 -0.23 14.52 -6.03
N GLY A 9 -1.20 15.41 -6.20
CA GLY A 9 -2.42 15.43 -5.41
C GLY A 9 -3.54 14.53 -5.92
N PRO A 10 -4.71 14.59 -5.27
CA PRO A 10 -5.93 13.92 -5.72
C PRO A 10 -6.27 14.21 -7.18
N HIS A 11 -6.06 15.45 -7.65
CA HIS A 11 -6.31 15.80 -9.04
C HIS A 11 -5.46 14.98 -10.02
N PHE A 12 -4.18 14.76 -9.70
CA PHE A 12 -3.34 13.86 -10.50
C PHE A 12 -3.88 12.43 -10.44
N LEU A 13 -4.15 11.92 -9.24
CA LEU A 13 -4.56 10.53 -9.05
C LEU A 13 -5.89 10.15 -9.75
N PHE A 14 -6.88 11.05 -9.76
CA PHE A 14 -8.23 10.75 -10.23
C PHE A 14 -8.57 11.38 -11.60
N LYS A 15 -7.90 12.48 -11.98
CA LYS A 15 -8.23 13.22 -13.21
C LYS A 15 -7.11 13.22 -14.26
N SER A 16 -5.85 12.92 -13.92
CA SER A 16 -4.79 12.93 -14.94
C SER A 16 -4.81 11.68 -15.81
N GLU A 17 -4.55 11.86 -17.09
CA GLU A 17 -4.37 10.75 -18.03
C GLU A 17 -3.09 9.98 -17.74
N ASP A 18 -2.05 10.66 -17.24
CA ASP A 18 -0.81 10.04 -16.77
C ASP A 18 -1.05 9.01 -15.66
N SER A 19 -1.91 9.28 -14.68
CA SER A 19 -2.18 8.33 -13.60
C SER A 19 -2.91 7.07 -14.10
N LYS A 20 -3.75 7.23 -15.14
CA LYS A 20 -4.40 6.11 -15.84
C LYS A 20 -3.39 5.30 -16.63
N ASN A 21 -2.51 5.96 -17.38
CA ASN A 21 -1.44 5.32 -18.16
C ASN A 21 -0.48 4.54 -17.25
N LEU A 22 -0.12 5.11 -16.11
CA LEU A 22 0.73 4.47 -15.08
C LEU A 22 -0.02 3.42 -14.24
N LYS A 23 -1.34 3.28 -14.44
CA LYS A 23 -2.23 2.38 -13.69
C LYS A 23 -1.98 2.50 -12.17
N ILE A 24 -1.98 3.72 -11.66
CA ILE A 24 -1.76 3.99 -10.23
C ILE A 24 -2.99 3.58 -9.42
N LEU A 25 -4.18 3.91 -9.92
CA LEU A 25 -5.44 3.52 -9.31
C LEU A 25 -5.77 2.06 -9.66
N LYS A 26 -6.15 1.28 -8.66
CA LYS A 26 -6.51 -0.14 -8.75
C LYS A 26 -7.88 -0.36 -8.16
N HIS A 27 -8.75 -0.89 -8.99
CA HIS A 27 -10.13 -1.18 -8.63
C HIS A 27 -10.21 -2.52 -7.91
N ILE A 28 -10.74 -2.48 -6.69
CA ILE A 28 -11.03 -3.66 -5.89
C ILE A 28 -12.43 -4.15 -6.27
N PRO A 29 -12.58 -5.38 -6.80
CA PRO A 29 -13.88 -5.90 -7.17
C PRO A 29 -14.77 -6.10 -5.94
N ALA A 30 -16.09 -6.06 -6.15
CA ALA A 30 -17.09 -6.25 -5.09
C ALA A 30 -16.96 -7.60 -4.35
N SER A 31 -16.32 -8.60 -4.96
CA SER A 31 -16.00 -9.88 -4.30
C SER A 31 -15.10 -9.73 -3.05
N VAL A 32 -14.42 -8.59 -2.87
CA VAL A 32 -13.73 -8.27 -1.61
C VAL A 32 -14.66 -8.31 -0.41
N PHE A 33 -15.95 -8.03 -0.60
CA PHE A 33 -16.94 -8.02 0.48
C PHE A 33 -17.29 -9.41 0.99
N ASN A 34 -16.89 -10.48 0.28
CA ASN A 34 -16.93 -11.85 0.78
C ASN A 34 -15.90 -12.08 1.90
N TYR A 35 -14.84 -11.26 1.95
CA TYR A 35 -13.75 -11.34 2.93
C TYR A 35 -13.88 -10.25 4.01
N ILE A 36 -14.31 -9.05 3.61
CA ILE A 36 -14.49 -7.89 4.50
C ILE A 36 -15.88 -7.32 4.25
N SER A 37 -16.87 -7.76 5.04
CA SER A 37 -18.24 -7.25 4.91
C SER A 37 -18.30 -5.76 5.26
N LEU A 38 -19.11 -4.99 4.52
CA LEU A 38 -19.44 -3.61 4.85
C LEU A 38 -20.75 -3.47 5.63
N ASP A 39 -21.51 -4.56 5.82
CA ASP A 39 -22.76 -4.53 6.57
C ASP A 39 -22.47 -4.21 8.05
N PRO A 40 -22.97 -3.10 8.62
CA PRO A 40 -22.74 -2.74 10.01
C PRO A 40 -23.22 -3.79 11.01
N LYS A 41 -24.17 -4.65 10.64
CA LYS A 41 -24.65 -5.77 11.46
C LYS A 41 -23.63 -6.90 11.56
N ILE A 42 -22.84 -7.10 10.49
CA ILE A 42 -21.78 -8.12 10.42
C ILE A 42 -20.45 -7.54 10.89
N HIS A 43 -20.07 -6.38 10.36
CA HIS A 43 -18.85 -5.65 10.67
C HIS A 43 -18.98 -4.90 11.99
N THR A 44 -19.08 -5.65 13.09
CA THR A 44 -19.05 -5.13 14.45
C THR A 44 -17.61 -4.92 14.93
N LYS A 45 -17.43 -4.39 16.15
CA LYS A 45 -16.11 -4.29 16.79
C LYS A 45 -15.46 -5.65 17.06
N GLU A 46 -16.25 -6.72 17.06
CA GLU A 46 -15.83 -8.11 17.30
C GLU A 46 -15.59 -8.87 15.98
N TYR A 47 -15.78 -8.22 14.83
CA TYR A 47 -15.62 -8.84 13.53
C TYR A 47 -14.17 -9.31 13.30
N ASP A 48 -14.03 -10.50 12.72
CA ASP A 48 -12.74 -11.10 12.39
C ASP A 48 -12.68 -11.43 10.90
N PRO A 49 -12.24 -10.47 10.06
CA PRO A 49 -12.19 -10.65 8.61
C PRO A 49 -10.98 -11.48 8.18
N SER A 50 -11.14 -12.18 7.07
CA SER A 50 -10.02 -12.80 6.36
C SER A 50 -9.33 -11.82 5.41
N VAL A 51 -8.07 -12.07 5.08
CA VAL A 51 -7.31 -11.26 4.12
C VAL A 51 -7.86 -11.49 2.71
N PRO A 52 -8.38 -10.46 2.00
CA PRO A 52 -8.86 -10.64 0.64
C PRO A 52 -7.69 -10.83 -0.35
N PRO A 53 -7.91 -11.53 -1.47
CA PRO A 53 -6.89 -11.70 -2.52
C PRO A 53 -6.33 -10.39 -3.07
N SER A 54 -7.14 -9.32 -3.12
CA SER A 54 -6.69 -7.99 -3.53
C SER A 54 -5.67 -7.39 -2.55
N LEU A 55 -5.83 -7.65 -1.24
CA LEU A 55 -4.86 -7.24 -0.22
C LEU A 55 -3.55 -8.02 -0.36
N VAL A 56 -3.62 -9.35 -0.55
CA VAL A 56 -2.43 -10.17 -0.82
C VAL A 56 -1.67 -9.68 -2.05
N ARG A 57 -2.37 -9.42 -3.14
CA ARG A 57 -1.79 -8.88 -4.38
C ARG A 57 -1.13 -7.51 -4.20
N ALA A 58 -1.74 -6.65 -3.41
CA ALA A 58 -1.21 -5.34 -3.12
C ALA A 58 0.01 -5.39 -2.16
N ILE A 59 0.08 -6.37 -1.25
CA ILE A 59 1.29 -6.68 -0.48
C ILE A 59 2.41 -7.12 -1.43
N ARG A 60 2.14 -8.02 -2.38
CA ARG A 60 3.13 -8.39 -3.43
C ARG A 60 3.60 -7.18 -4.23
N CYS A 61 2.70 -6.28 -4.61
CA CYS A 61 3.05 -5.01 -5.25
C CYS A 61 4.01 -4.17 -4.40
N PHE A 62 3.87 -4.18 -3.08
CA PHE A 62 4.78 -3.48 -2.17
C PHE A 62 6.19 -4.08 -2.21
N PHE A 63 6.33 -5.41 -2.17
CA PHE A 63 7.63 -6.09 -2.33
C PHE A 63 8.31 -5.73 -3.65
N ILE A 64 7.54 -5.79 -4.75
CA ILE A 64 8.01 -5.48 -6.10
C ILE A 64 8.42 -4.00 -6.21
N SER A 65 7.59 -3.08 -5.73
CA SER A 65 7.89 -1.65 -5.79
C SER A 65 9.18 -1.31 -5.03
N ASP A 66 9.40 -1.92 -3.86
CA ASP A 66 10.63 -1.69 -3.11
C ASP A 66 11.86 -2.23 -3.84
N ALA A 67 11.75 -3.40 -4.49
CA ALA A 67 12.81 -3.92 -5.34
C ALA A 67 13.10 -2.99 -6.54
N ILE A 68 12.08 -2.42 -7.19
CA ILE A 68 12.28 -1.46 -8.29
C ILE A 68 12.93 -0.16 -7.79
N LYS A 69 12.56 0.33 -6.60
CA LYS A 69 13.25 1.46 -5.95
C LYS A 69 14.74 1.15 -5.74
N HIS A 70 15.10 -0.12 -5.51
CA HIS A 70 16.50 -0.58 -5.45
C HIS A 70 17.23 -0.37 -6.75
N LEU A 71 16.67 -0.91 -7.82
CA LEU A 71 17.28 -0.84 -9.14
C LEU A 71 17.45 0.60 -9.62
N ARG A 72 16.55 1.49 -9.19
CA ARG A 72 16.60 2.93 -9.50
C ARG A 72 17.55 3.74 -8.63
N ASN A 73 18.18 3.15 -7.61
CA ASN A 73 19.06 3.84 -6.66
C ASN A 73 18.41 5.06 -5.96
N ILE A 74 17.08 5.10 -5.85
CA ILE A 74 16.35 6.18 -5.16
C ILE A 74 16.28 5.96 -3.64
N PHE A 75 17.21 5.19 -3.09
CA PHE A 75 17.15 4.68 -1.71
C PHE A 75 17.76 5.55 -0.64
N GLU A 76 18.62 6.51 -0.99
CA GLU A 76 19.44 7.18 0.01
C GLU A 76 18.66 8.09 0.99
N LYS A 77 17.36 8.37 0.74
CA LYS A 77 16.56 9.28 1.59
C LYS A 77 15.12 8.86 1.88
N SER A 78 14.62 7.73 1.38
CA SER A 78 13.19 7.37 1.52
C SER A 78 12.94 5.92 1.93
N ASP A 79 12.45 5.77 3.16
CA ASP A 79 11.84 4.54 3.66
C ASP A 79 10.56 4.23 2.88
N SER A 80 10.41 2.97 2.46
CA SER A 80 9.19 2.50 1.82
C SER A 80 8.14 2.14 2.86
N SER A 81 6.91 2.60 2.64
CA SER A 81 5.77 2.18 3.46
C SER A 81 4.55 1.87 2.62
N MET A 82 3.79 0.92 3.12
CA MET A 82 2.47 0.57 2.65
C MET A 82 1.48 0.77 3.77
N MET A 83 0.30 1.26 3.43
CA MET A 83 -0.75 1.53 4.41
C MET A 83 -2.04 0.84 4.04
N ILE A 84 -2.66 0.25 5.06
CA ILE A 84 -3.84 -0.60 4.95
C ILE A 84 -4.92 -0.05 5.87
N ASN A 85 -6.06 0.32 5.30
CA ASN A 85 -7.25 0.74 6.02
C ASN A 85 -8.45 -0.13 5.64
N ILE A 86 -8.81 -1.08 6.50
CA ILE A 86 -9.93 -2.00 6.26
C ILE A 86 -11.10 -1.81 7.21
N SER A 87 -10.88 -1.20 8.38
CA SER A 87 -11.90 -1.07 9.42
C SER A 87 -11.70 0.18 10.26
N ARG A 88 -12.80 0.71 10.80
CA ARG A 88 -12.79 1.78 11.80
C ARG A 88 -12.47 1.28 13.22
N PHE A 89 -12.52 -0.03 13.44
CA PHE A 89 -12.35 -0.64 14.74
C PHE A 89 -10.91 -1.12 14.93
N THR A 90 -10.27 -0.67 16.00
CA THR A 90 -8.91 -1.11 16.37
C THR A 90 -8.84 -2.62 16.57
N LYS A 91 -9.86 -3.22 17.20
CA LYS A 91 -9.90 -4.67 17.43
C LYS A 91 -9.89 -5.46 16.12
N VAL A 92 -10.77 -5.10 15.18
CA VAL A 92 -10.82 -5.71 13.83
C VAL A 92 -9.48 -5.56 13.09
N GLN A 93 -8.85 -4.37 13.16
CA GLN A 93 -7.52 -4.15 12.57
C GLN A 93 -6.45 -5.04 13.22
N ASN A 94 -6.50 -5.23 14.54
CA ASN A 94 -5.54 -6.05 15.27
C ASN A 94 -5.72 -7.54 14.99
N ASN A 95 -6.96 -7.99 14.77
CA ASN A 95 -7.24 -9.36 14.36
C ASN A 95 -6.65 -9.65 12.98
N ILE A 96 -7.02 -8.87 11.95
CA ILE A 96 -6.52 -9.12 10.59
C ILE A 96 -5.00 -8.94 10.48
N LYS A 97 -4.39 -8.11 11.34
CA LYS A 97 -2.95 -7.87 11.35
C LYS A 97 -2.16 -9.17 11.53
N VAL A 98 -2.69 -10.13 12.28
CA VAL A 98 -2.06 -11.44 12.45
C VAL A 98 -1.99 -12.16 11.09
N SER A 99 -3.13 -12.28 10.41
CA SER A 99 -3.18 -12.91 9.09
C SER A 99 -2.36 -12.16 8.04
N ILE A 100 -2.30 -10.83 8.07
CA ILE A 100 -1.45 -10.05 7.17
C ILE A 100 0.04 -10.30 7.46
N LYS A 101 0.43 -10.50 8.73
CA LYS A 101 1.80 -10.87 9.09
C LYS A 101 2.16 -12.23 8.52
N ASP A 102 1.26 -13.19 8.62
CA ASP A 102 1.47 -14.53 8.07
C ASP A 102 1.69 -14.46 6.55
N GLU A 103 0.86 -13.71 5.82
CA GLU A 103 1.03 -13.47 4.37
C GLU A 103 2.38 -12.82 4.02
N VAL A 104 2.84 -11.85 4.83
CA VAL A 104 4.14 -11.21 4.62
C VAL A 104 5.28 -12.18 4.88
N GLU A 105 5.20 -13.01 5.93
CA GLU A 105 6.22 -14.01 6.22
C GLU A 105 6.23 -15.14 5.19
N ASP A 106 5.07 -15.54 4.65
CA ASP A 106 4.98 -16.51 3.57
C ASP A 106 5.64 -15.99 2.29
N ILE A 107 5.42 -14.72 1.94
CA ILE A 107 6.12 -14.08 0.81
C ILE A 107 7.64 -14.06 1.07
N LYS A 108 8.08 -13.68 2.28
CA LYS A 108 9.51 -13.66 2.64
C LYS A 108 10.12 -15.06 2.59
N ALA A 109 9.40 -16.08 3.05
CA ALA A 109 9.82 -17.47 3.02
C ALA A 109 9.92 -17.96 1.57
N ALA A 110 8.95 -17.66 0.72
CA ALA A 110 9.00 -18.00 -0.71
C ALA A 110 10.22 -17.37 -1.39
N ILE A 111 10.47 -16.07 -1.17
CA ILE A 111 11.66 -15.39 -1.72
C ILE A 111 12.93 -16.06 -1.20
N ARG A 112 13.04 -16.31 0.11
CA ARG A 112 14.22 -16.94 0.72
C ARG A 112 14.51 -18.32 0.12
N THR A 113 13.47 -19.14 -0.09
CA THR A 113 13.60 -20.52 -0.55
C THR A 113 13.85 -20.61 -2.05
N TYR A 114 13.08 -19.88 -2.86
CA TYR A 114 13.01 -20.11 -4.30
C TYR A 114 13.89 -19.16 -5.13
N SER A 115 14.31 -18.02 -4.58
CA SER A 115 15.07 -17.03 -5.36
C SER A 115 16.48 -17.47 -5.74
N GLY A 116 17.06 -18.45 -5.04
CA GLY A 116 18.37 -19.04 -5.32
C GLY A 116 18.34 -20.35 -6.09
N LEU A 117 17.15 -20.86 -6.44
CA LEU A 117 17.00 -22.13 -7.16
C LEU A 117 17.07 -21.93 -8.67
N GLY A 118 17.25 -23.03 -9.41
CA GLY A 118 17.19 -23.01 -10.88
C GLY A 118 15.85 -22.50 -11.40
N VAL A 119 15.86 -22.00 -12.65
CA VAL A 119 14.75 -21.25 -13.28
C VAL A 119 13.38 -21.89 -13.07
N ASN A 120 13.24 -23.20 -13.31
CA ASN A 120 11.96 -23.89 -13.19
C ASN A 120 11.40 -23.88 -11.76
N LYS A 121 12.22 -24.20 -10.76
CA LYS A 121 11.79 -24.21 -9.35
C LYS A 121 11.53 -22.79 -8.84
N SER A 122 12.34 -21.83 -9.27
CA SER A 122 12.14 -20.42 -8.93
C SER A 122 10.79 -19.92 -9.44
N LYS A 123 10.49 -20.22 -10.70
CA LYS A 123 9.22 -19.87 -11.37
C LYS A 123 8.01 -20.50 -10.68
N GLU A 124 8.12 -21.76 -10.24
CA GLU A 124 7.04 -22.43 -9.51
C GLU A 124 6.73 -21.73 -8.17
N GLY A 125 7.75 -21.55 -7.32
CA GLY A 125 7.57 -20.99 -5.98
C GLY A 125 7.30 -19.49 -5.95
N LEU A 126 7.64 -18.76 -7.01
CA LEU A 126 7.47 -17.30 -7.10
C LEU A 126 6.45 -16.88 -8.17
N LYS A 127 5.72 -17.83 -8.76
CA LYS A 127 4.72 -17.61 -9.81
C LYS A 127 3.82 -16.42 -9.52
N ASN A 128 3.27 -16.37 -8.32
CA ASN A 128 2.37 -15.32 -7.86
C ASN A 128 3.00 -13.91 -7.83
N LEU A 129 4.29 -13.80 -7.50
CA LEU A 129 5.02 -12.54 -7.51
C LEU A 129 5.37 -12.13 -8.95
N GLU A 130 5.83 -13.07 -9.77
CA GLU A 130 6.15 -12.84 -11.18
C GLU A 130 4.91 -12.41 -11.98
N GLU A 131 3.77 -13.09 -11.79
CA GLU A 131 2.49 -12.72 -12.39
C GLU A 131 2.04 -11.32 -11.93
N THR A 132 2.20 -11.00 -10.64
CA THR A 132 1.89 -9.66 -10.12
C THR A 132 2.80 -8.61 -10.77
N PHE A 133 4.09 -8.90 -10.93
CA PHE A 133 5.03 -8.00 -11.60
C PHE A 133 4.61 -7.71 -13.04
N ASN A 134 4.38 -8.77 -13.82
CA ASN A 134 4.01 -8.66 -15.24
C ASN A 134 2.66 -7.94 -15.44
N GLN A 135 1.70 -8.13 -14.53
CA GLN A 135 0.37 -7.52 -14.64
C GLN A 135 0.34 -6.06 -14.18
N GLU A 136 1.07 -5.72 -13.12
CA GLU A 136 0.97 -4.42 -12.45
C GLU A 136 2.02 -3.40 -12.89
N TYR A 137 3.13 -3.88 -13.44
CA TYR A 137 4.30 -3.09 -13.83
C TYR A 137 4.80 -3.36 -15.28
N PRO A 138 3.92 -3.55 -16.28
CA PRO A 138 4.36 -3.88 -17.65
C PRO A 138 5.15 -2.75 -18.34
N HIS A 139 5.05 -1.51 -17.82
CA HIS A 139 5.73 -0.32 -18.32
C HIS A 139 7.13 -0.13 -17.72
N ILE A 140 7.54 -0.97 -16.77
CA ILE A 140 8.84 -0.86 -16.11
C ILE A 140 9.90 -1.55 -16.96
N ASN A 141 10.97 -0.84 -17.27
CA ASN A 141 12.09 -1.35 -18.06
C ASN A 141 13.09 -2.17 -17.20
N PHE A 142 12.57 -3.14 -16.46
CA PHE A 142 13.37 -4.14 -15.74
C PHE A 142 12.78 -5.52 -16.00
N SER A 143 13.62 -6.54 -16.11
CA SER A 143 13.16 -7.92 -16.19
C SER A 143 12.72 -8.44 -14.82
N TRP A 144 11.95 -9.52 -14.81
CA TRP A 144 11.59 -10.20 -13.56
C TRP A 144 12.83 -10.66 -12.78
N GLU A 145 13.87 -11.14 -13.48
CA GLU A 145 15.12 -11.60 -12.88
C GLU A 145 15.88 -10.45 -12.19
N GLU A 146 15.91 -9.27 -12.80
CA GLU A 146 16.50 -8.06 -12.19
C GLU A 146 15.73 -7.66 -10.93
N VAL A 147 14.40 -7.65 -11.00
CA VAL A 147 13.52 -7.34 -9.86
C VAL A 147 13.69 -8.37 -8.75
N LEU A 148 13.73 -9.67 -9.07
CA LEU A 148 13.93 -10.75 -8.11
C LEU A 148 15.31 -10.66 -7.45
N SER A 149 16.35 -10.34 -8.23
CA SER A 149 17.70 -10.11 -7.72
C SER A 149 17.72 -8.96 -6.70
N ALA A 150 17.13 -7.82 -7.05
CA ALA A 150 16.95 -6.71 -6.12
C ALA A 150 16.13 -7.08 -4.89
N MET A 151 15.06 -7.86 -5.06
CA MET A 151 14.17 -8.28 -3.97
C MET A 151 14.91 -9.09 -2.90
N LYS A 152 15.92 -9.89 -3.27
CA LYS A 152 16.79 -10.62 -2.32
C LYS A 152 17.49 -9.70 -1.31
N HIS A 153 17.77 -8.47 -1.70
CA HIS A 153 18.42 -7.47 -0.84
C HIS A 153 17.43 -6.70 0.03
N THR A 154 16.16 -6.64 -0.37
CA THR A 154 15.16 -5.78 0.26
C THR A 154 14.17 -6.51 1.17
N TYR A 155 13.77 -7.74 0.84
CA TYR A 155 12.65 -8.45 1.50
C TYR A 155 12.81 -8.63 3.01
N LYS A 156 14.05 -8.84 3.50
CA LYS A 156 14.34 -9.06 4.93
C LYS A 156 13.96 -7.87 5.81
N ARG A 157 13.97 -6.67 5.24
CA ARG A 157 13.74 -5.42 5.97
C ARG A 157 12.25 -5.09 6.13
N MET A 158 11.35 -5.90 5.54
CA MET A 158 9.91 -5.66 5.64
C MET A 158 9.36 -6.11 6.99
N ASP A 159 8.70 -5.17 7.66
CA ASP A 159 8.14 -5.32 9.00
C ASP A 159 6.73 -4.71 9.07
N ILE A 160 5.83 -5.34 9.81
CA ILE A 160 4.45 -4.86 9.99
C ILE A 160 4.34 -4.15 11.33
N ARG A 161 3.97 -2.86 11.27
CA ARG A 161 3.77 -2.02 12.44
C ARG A 161 2.36 -1.47 12.49
N GLU A 162 1.82 -1.46 13.69
CA GLU A 162 0.56 -0.83 14.01
C GLU A 162 0.83 0.63 14.40
N ILE A 163 0.09 1.57 13.79
CA ILE A 163 0.09 2.96 14.25
C ILE A 163 -1.22 3.20 14.98
N ASN A 164 -1.19 2.88 16.27
CA ASN A 164 -2.22 3.20 17.24
C ASN A 164 -1.54 3.89 18.43
N ARG A 165 -1.03 5.11 18.25
CA ARG A 165 -0.51 5.89 19.39
C ARG A 165 -1.52 6.94 19.82
N PRO A 166 -1.96 6.96 21.10
CA PRO A 166 -2.39 8.21 21.70
C PRO A 166 -1.19 9.17 21.75
N LEU A 167 -1.46 10.46 21.58
CA LEU A 167 -0.47 11.54 21.53
C LEU A 167 0.22 11.77 22.88
N GLN A 168 1.02 10.81 23.37
CA GLN A 168 2.02 11.11 24.38
C GLN A 168 3.36 11.39 23.71
N MET A 169 3.88 12.57 24.06
CA MET A 169 4.96 13.30 23.41
C MET A 169 6.16 12.41 23.05
N CYS A 170 6.40 12.25 21.76
CA CYS A 170 7.70 11.82 21.25
C CYS A 170 8.33 12.96 20.45
N SER A 171 9.62 13.18 20.67
CA SER A 171 10.48 14.13 19.97
C SER A 171 10.59 13.71 18.50
N ILE A 172 9.63 14.15 17.70
CA ILE A 172 9.48 13.83 16.29
C ILE A 172 9.42 15.17 15.55
N THR A 173 10.04 15.24 14.36
CA THR A 173 10.13 16.48 13.59
C THR A 173 8.74 17.07 13.27
N LYS A 174 8.62 18.39 13.07
CA LYS A 174 7.32 19.07 12.86
C LYS A 174 6.47 18.45 11.74
N ILE A 175 7.09 17.95 10.66
CA ILE A 175 6.43 17.34 9.50
C ILE A 175 5.93 15.92 9.81
N GLU A 176 6.79 15.11 10.43
CA GLU A 176 6.41 13.79 10.92
C GLU A 176 5.30 13.92 11.98
N LYS A 177 5.32 14.97 12.81
CA LYS A 177 4.28 15.26 13.79
C LYS A 177 2.92 15.48 13.12
N ILE A 178 2.83 16.22 12.03
CA ILE A 178 1.55 16.44 11.31
C ILE A 178 1.05 15.15 10.65
N LEU A 179 1.91 14.42 9.93
CA LEU A 179 1.53 13.18 9.26
C LEU A 179 1.16 12.07 10.27
N LEU A 180 1.94 11.92 11.35
CA LEU A 180 1.63 11.01 12.47
C LEU A 180 0.40 11.46 13.25
N HIS A 181 0.16 12.77 13.43
CA HIS A 181 -1.06 13.27 14.08
C HIS A 181 -2.29 12.77 13.33
N HIS A 182 -2.36 12.96 12.01
CA HIS A 182 -3.51 12.51 11.21
C HIS A 182 -3.65 10.97 11.11
N LEU A 183 -2.53 10.23 11.09
CA LEU A 183 -2.52 8.76 11.06
C LEU A 183 -2.90 8.13 12.41
N CYS A 184 -2.40 8.68 13.53
CA CYS A 184 -2.70 8.23 14.89
C CYS A 184 -4.19 8.37 15.24
N TYR A 185 -4.89 9.35 14.69
CA TYR A 185 -6.34 9.47 14.84
C TYR A 185 -7.13 8.43 14.02
N ARG A 186 -6.51 7.75 13.04
CA ARG A 186 -7.23 7.00 12.00
C ARG A 186 -7.07 5.49 11.96
N ARG A 187 -6.35 4.89 12.92
CA ARG A 187 -6.33 3.44 13.20
C ARG A 187 -5.96 2.61 11.97
N LEU A 188 -4.68 2.63 11.62
CA LEU A 188 -4.15 2.11 10.35
C LEU A 188 -3.05 1.08 10.59
N LEU A 189 -3.00 0.08 9.72
CA LEU A 189 -1.87 -0.85 9.65
C LEU A 189 -0.86 -0.32 8.64
N LEU A 190 0.43 -0.38 9.00
CA LEU A 190 1.52 -0.01 8.12
C LEU A 190 2.51 -1.16 7.96
N ILE A 191 2.84 -1.48 6.71
CA ILE A 191 4.00 -2.32 6.39
C ILE A 191 5.14 -1.37 6.03
N LYS A 192 6.32 -1.58 6.62
CA LYS A 192 7.45 -0.65 6.50
C LYS A 192 8.77 -1.37 6.29
N ARG A 193 9.71 -0.63 5.68
CA ARG A 193 11.12 -1.00 5.62
C ARG A 193 11.99 -0.35 6.70
N SER A 194 11.61 0.83 7.23
CA SER A 194 12.33 1.61 8.26
C SER A 194 11.45 2.79 8.80
N TYR A 195 12.00 3.93 9.25
CA TYR A 195 11.31 5.09 9.84
C TYR A 195 10.28 5.73 8.89
N PHE A 196 9.29 6.45 9.43
CA PHE A 196 8.16 6.92 8.62
C PHE A 196 8.46 8.22 7.89
N LYS A 197 8.76 8.16 6.60
CA LYS A 197 8.87 9.38 5.77
C LYS A 197 7.86 9.44 4.62
N ARG A 198 7.56 8.33 3.92
CA ARG A 198 6.76 8.32 2.67
C ARG A 198 5.99 7.00 2.46
N THR A 199 4.86 7.04 1.74
CA THR A 199 4.02 5.87 1.41
C THR A 199 4.02 5.60 -0.09
N ASP A 200 4.47 4.41 -0.48
CA ASP A 200 4.59 3.99 -1.87
C ASP A 200 3.36 3.21 -2.35
N ASN A 201 2.77 2.40 -1.47
CA ASN A 201 1.58 1.62 -1.77
C ASN A 201 0.47 1.89 -0.75
N PHE A 202 -0.76 1.94 -1.22
CA PHE A 202 -1.88 2.31 -0.37
C PHE A 202 -3.12 1.48 -0.69
N ILE A 203 -3.75 0.92 0.35
CA ILE A 203 -5.00 0.19 0.24
C ILE A 203 -6.03 0.80 1.17
N HIS A 204 -7.20 1.08 0.61
CA HIS A 204 -8.39 1.46 1.34
C HIS A 204 -9.57 0.59 0.94
N ILE A 205 -10.14 -0.14 1.90
CA ILE A 205 -11.28 -1.05 1.64
C ILE A 205 -12.56 -0.54 2.32
N ARG A 206 -12.49 0.52 3.13
CA ARG A 206 -13.62 1.03 3.91
C ARG A 206 -14.43 2.07 3.14
N ASN A 207 -15.76 2.01 3.25
CA ASN A 207 -16.60 3.14 2.86
C ASN A 207 -16.48 4.26 3.91
N SER A 208 -15.90 5.40 3.54
CA SER A 208 -15.75 6.54 4.43
C SER A 208 -16.86 7.54 4.12
N LEU A 209 -17.87 7.63 4.99
CA LEU A 209 -18.96 8.62 4.88
C LEU A 209 -18.48 10.08 4.97
N MET A 210 -17.20 10.31 5.30
CA MET A 210 -16.64 11.65 5.50
C MET A 210 -15.56 11.98 4.47
N TYR A 211 -15.87 12.92 3.59
CA TYR A 211 -15.01 13.49 2.55
C TYR A 211 -13.67 14.03 3.08
N ASP A 212 -13.68 14.65 4.26
CA ASP A 212 -12.46 15.18 4.92
C ASP A 212 -11.50 14.04 5.34
N THR A 213 -12.02 12.82 5.47
CA THR A 213 -11.15 11.66 5.65
C THR A 213 -10.40 11.30 4.39
N LEU A 214 -11.11 11.31 3.29
CA LEU A 214 -10.65 10.90 1.98
C LEU A 214 -9.64 11.95 1.40
N LEU A 215 -9.90 13.25 1.50
CA LEU A 215 -8.97 14.31 1.08
C LEU A 215 -7.66 14.35 1.87
N GLN A 216 -7.71 14.12 3.19
CA GLN A 216 -6.49 14.05 4.01
C GLN A 216 -5.61 12.86 3.60
N MET A 217 -6.20 11.78 3.08
CA MET A 217 -5.50 10.61 2.57
C MET A 217 -4.89 10.89 1.19
N GLY A 218 -5.57 11.71 0.39
CA GLY A 218 -5.06 12.37 -0.82
C GLY A 218 -3.69 13.04 -0.65
N ARG A 219 -3.41 13.57 0.56
CA ARG A 219 -2.14 14.24 0.89
C ARG A 219 -0.99 13.27 1.12
N TRP A 220 -1.25 12.00 1.42
CA TRP A 220 -0.21 10.96 1.54
C TRP A 220 0.41 10.57 0.20
N PHE A 221 -0.23 10.97 -0.91
CA PHE A 221 0.23 10.76 -2.28
C PHE A 221 1.21 11.84 -2.78
N GLY A 222 1.46 12.86 -1.97
CA GLY A 222 1.95 14.18 -2.39
C GLY A 222 3.43 14.38 -2.69
N TYR A 223 4.30 13.36 -2.70
CA TYR A 223 5.73 13.58 -2.98
C TYR A 223 6.28 12.34 -3.68
N ARG A 224 6.45 12.38 -5.02
CA ARG A 224 6.62 11.14 -5.82
C ARG A 224 7.56 11.26 -7.02
N GLU A 225 8.51 12.17 -7.01
CA GLU A 225 9.44 12.28 -8.14
C GLU A 225 10.32 11.02 -8.26
N GLY A 226 10.30 10.37 -9.44
CA GLY A 226 11.14 9.21 -9.78
C GLY A 226 10.53 7.83 -9.46
N TYR A 227 9.33 7.77 -8.86
CA TYR A 227 8.67 6.50 -8.55
C TYR A 227 7.13 6.53 -8.62
N GLN A 228 6.56 7.52 -9.32
CA GLN A 228 5.10 7.62 -9.51
C GLN A 228 4.48 6.34 -10.09
N ASP A 229 5.18 5.77 -11.05
CA ASP A 229 4.81 4.66 -11.90
C ASP A 229 4.83 3.30 -11.19
N ILE A 230 5.47 3.24 -10.01
CA ILE A 230 5.50 2.04 -9.18
C ILE A 230 4.59 2.14 -7.94
N CYS A 231 3.94 3.29 -7.72
CA CYS A 231 2.96 3.46 -6.65
C CYS A 231 1.60 2.90 -7.06
N LYS A 232 0.95 2.14 -6.17
CA LYS A 232 -0.43 1.66 -6.37
C LYS A 232 -1.37 2.12 -5.25
N VAL A 233 -2.59 2.46 -5.65
CA VAL A 233 -3.69 2.87 -4.78
C VAL A 233 -4.87 1.94 -5.04
N TRP A 234 -5.25 1.16 -4.05
CA TRP A 234 -6.34 0.18 -4.16
C TRP A 234 -7.58 0.70 -3.45
N MET A 235 -8.70 0.78 -4.18
CA MET A 235 -10.01 1.15 -3.64
C MET A 235 -11.15 0.54 -4.45
N THR A 236 -12.36 0.52 -3.90
CA THR A 236 -13.55 0.05 -4.62
C THR A 236 -14.03 1.07 -5.64
N ASP A 237 -14.81 0.64 -6.63
CA ASP A 237 -15.36 1.54 -7.67
C ASP A 237 -16.18 2.68 -7.06
N LYS A 238 -17.09 2.33 -6.15
CA LYS A 238 -17.89 3.30 -5.42
C LYS A 238 -17.05 4.38 -4.76
N MET A 239 -15.96 3.99 -4.11
CA MET A 239 -15.06 4.96 -3.49
C MET A 239 -14.39 5.86 -4.52
N SER A 240 -13.86 5.28 -5.60
CA SER A 240 -13.23 6.03 -6.68
C SER A 240 -14.19 7.07 -7.28
N ASP A 241 -15.45 6.70 -7.45
CA ASP A 241 -16.49 7.59 -7.98
C ASP A 241 -16.83 8.71 -7.00
N ASP A 242 -17.04 8.39 -5.72
CA ASP A 242 -17.30 9.36 -4.65
C ASP A 242 -16.15 10.41 -4.56
N TYR A 243 -14.90 9.97 -4.74
CA TYR A 243 -13.73 10.86 -4.82
C TYR A 243 -13.73 11.74 -6.07
N SER A 244 -14.00 11.15 -7.22
CA SER A 244 -13.92 11.85 -8.50
C SER A 244 -14.95 12.98 -8.57
N GLN A 245 -16.17 12.72 -8.07
CA GLN A 245 -17.25 13.72 -7.99
C GLN A 245 -16.90 14.85 -7.00
N SER A 246 -16.32 14.50 -5.87
CA SER A 246 -15.99 15.47 -4.82
C SER A 246 -14.76 16.34 -5.11
N LEU A 247 -14.05 16.09 -6.22
CA LEU A 247 -13.03 16.97 -6.79
C LEU A 247 -13.57 17.94 -7.85
N ILE A 248 -14.88 17.92 -8.13
CA ILE A 248 -15.56 18.81 -9.09
C ILE A 248 -16.22 20.00 -8.36
N LEU A 249 -16.52 19.84 -7.07
CA LEU A 249 -17.00 20.89 -6.16
C LEU A 249 -15.82 21.68 -5.56
#